data_AF-A0A4R3VHY1-F1
#
_entry.id   AF-A0A4R3VHY1-F1
#
_cell.length_a   1.000
_cell.length_b   1.000
_cell.length_c   1.000
_cell.angle_alpha   90.00
_cell.angle_beta   90.00
_cell.angle_gamma   90.00
#
_symmetry.space_group_name_H-M   'P 1'
#
loop_
_entity.id
_entity.type
_entity.pdbx_description
1 polymer ?
#
loop_
_entity_poly.entity_id
_entity_poly.type
_entity_poly.pdbx_seq_one_letter_code
_entity_poly.pdbx_strand_id
1 'polypeptide(L)'
;MTEAVFVKCTLDDRRVEVIDGWVCLAGRPEASELTPLDEHPNRQAILKAVPGATHMAGRLPLTLPEASVAQAALRRANDSFDGSPRAVQERLQRAVWQKAMAEGTD
;
A
#
# COMPACT_ATOMS: atom_id res chain seq x y z
N MET A 1 14.13 4.94 14.29
CA MET A 1 12.69 4.94 14.62
C MET A 1 11.97 4.99 13.30
N THR A 2 11.16 3.99 12.96
CA THR A 2 10.37 4.02 11.73
C THR A 2 9.40 5.20 11.80
N GLU A 3 9.52 6.15 10.89
CA GLU A 3 8.62 7.29 10.80
C GLU A 3 7.28 6.81 10.22
N ALA A 4 6.26 6.72 11.06
CA ALA A 4 4.91 6.34 10.65
C ALA A 4 4.14 7.60 10.22
N VAL A 5 3.68 7.64 8.97
CA VAL A 5 2.86 8.76 8.46
C VAL A 5 1.40 8.36 8.51
N PHE A 6 0.60 9.08 9.30
CA PHE A 6 -0.84 8.85 9.41
C PHE A 6 -1.58 9.26 8.13
N VAL A 7 -2.42 8.37 7.61
CA VAL A 7 -3.27 8.63 6.44
C VAL A 7 -4.72 8.86 6.88
N LYS A 8 -5.31 7.93 7.63
CA LYS A 8 -6.69 8.02 8.14
C LYS A 8 -7.02 7.01 9.23
N CYS A 9 -8.21 7.11 9.81
CA CYS A 9 -8.85 6.03 10.56
C CYS A 9 -9.96 5.38 9.74
N THR A 10 -10.10 4.06 9.88
CA THR A 10 -11.24 3.30 9.40
C THR A 10 -12.45 3.49 10.32
N LEU A 11 -13.65 3.09 9.87
CA LEU A 11 -14.88 3.19 10.66
C LEU A 11 -14.85 2.32 11.92
N ASP A 12 -14.01 1.29 11.93
CA ASP A 12 -13.77 0.38 13.04
C ASP A 12 -12.49 0.75 13.83
N ASP A 13 -12.13 2.03 13.83
CA ASP A 13 -11.05 2.65 14.62
C ASP A 13 -9.63 2.11 14.37
N ARG A 14 -9.43 1.31 13.32
CA ARG A 14 -8.08 0.92 12.90
C ARG A 14 -7.42 2.06 12.14
N ARG A 15 -6.18 2.37 12.52
CA ARG A 15 -5.35 3.39 11.86
C ARG A 15 -4.77 2.85 10.57
N VAL A 16 -4.79 3.70 9.54
CA VAL A 16 -4.08 3.50 8.28
C VAL A 16 -2.88 4.43 8.27
N GLU A 17 -1.70 3.84 8.13
CA GLU A 17 -0.42 4.55 8.24
C GLU A 17 0.55 4.05 7.18
N VAL A 18 1.46 4.90 6.72
CA VAL A 18 2.60 4.46 5.90
C VAL A 18 3.79 4.21 6.83
N ILE A 19 4.32 2.99 6.79
CA ILE A 19 5.38 2.49 7.66
C ILE A 19 6.37 1.70 6.79
N ASP A 20 7.65 2.08 6.79
CA ASP A 20 8.72 1.38 6.06
C ASP A 20 8.39 1.07 4.57
N GLY A 21 7.76 2.04 3.88
CA GLY A 21 7.41 1.89 2.46
C GLY A 21 6.18 1.02 2.19
N TRP A 22 5.37 0.75 3.21
CA TRP A 22 4.10 0.04 3.11
C TRP A 22 2.96 0.89 3.66
N VAL A 23 1.82 0.85 3.00
CA VAL A 23 0.53 1.22 3.59
C VAL A 23 0.10 0.09 4.52
N CYS A 24 -0.09 0.41 5.79
CA CYS A 24 -0.40 -0.53 6.85
C CYS A 24 -1.77 -0.23 7.46
N LEU A 25 -2.52 -1.28 7.79
CA LEU A 25 -3.76 -1.23 8.55
C LEU A 25 -3.53 -1.82 9.94
N ALA A 26 -3.70 -1.02 10.99
CA ALA A 26 -3.36 -1.39 12.37
C ALA A 26 -1.93 -1.98 12.48
N GLY A 27 -0.98 -1.37 11.78
CA GLY A 27 0.42 -1.81 11.73
C GLY A 27 0.71 -3.04 10.86
N ARG A 28 -0.30 -3.64 10.22
CA ARG A 28 -0.11 -4.77 9.30
C ARG A 28 0.00 -4.28 7.84
N PRO A 29 1.00 -4.70 7.06
CA PRO A 29 1.17 -4.25 5.69
C PRO A 29 0.02 -4.73 4.78
N GLU A 30 -0.53 -3.81 3.98
CA GLU A 30 -1.60 -4.06 3.01
C GLU A 30 -1.11 -3.87 1.57
N ALA A 31 -0.33 -2.83 1.29
CA ALA A 31 0.19 -2.57 -0.05
C ALA A 31 1.44 -1.69 -0.05
N SER A 32 2.33 -1.87 -1.03
CA SER A 32 3.51 -1.03 -1.25
C SER A 32 3.31 0.04 -2.32
N GLU A 33 2.18 0.00 -3.02
CA GLU A 33 1.83 0.93 -4.10
C GLU A 33 0.33 1.25 -4.06
N LEU A 34 -0.04 2.35 -4.71
CA LEU A 34 -1.44 2.73 -4.88
C LEU A 34 -1.87 2.43 -6.31
N THR A 35 -2.99 1.72 -6.46
CA THR A 35 -3.61 1.48 -7.76
C THR A 35 -4.67 2.55 -8.01
N PRO A 36 -4.60 3.32 -9.11
CA PRO A 36 -5.69 4.21 -9.52
C PRO A 36 -6.99 3.41 -9.68
N LEU A 37 -8.11 3.95 -9.20
CA LEU A 37 -9.36 3.21 -9.20
C LEU A 37 -9.86 2.88 -10.62
N ASP A 38 -9.50 3.70 -11.61
CA ASP A 38 -9.85 3.48 -13.02
C ASP A 38 -9.23 2.19 -13.59
N GLU A 39 -8.10 1.75 -13.04
CA GLU A 39 -7.40 0.52 -13.42
C GLU A 39 -7.94 -0.70 -12.66
N HIS A 40 -8.79 -0.51 -11.64
CA HIS A 40 -9.28 -1.60 -10.82
C HIS A 40 -10.45 -2.35 -11.50
N PRO A 41 -10.39 -3.68 -11.63
CA PRO A 41 -11.46 -4.45 -12.29
C PRO A 41 -12.82 -4.29 -11.59
N ASN A 42 -12.81 -4.15 -10.26
CA ASN A 42 -14.03 -3.97 -9.44
C ASN A 42 -14.40 -2.49 -9.18
N ARG A 43 -13.92 -1.53 -9.98
CA ARG A 43 -14.10 -0.08 -9.72
C ARG A 43 -15.55 0.32 -9.43
N GLN A 44 -16.52 -0.24 -10.16
CA GLN A 44 -17.94 0.09 -9.99
C GLN A 44 -18.48 -0.36 -8.63
N ALA A 45 -18.07 -1.53 -8.15
CA ALA A 45 -18.49 -2.03 -6.85
C ALA A 45 -17.87 -1.20 -5.72
N ILE A 46 -16.60 -0.81 -5.86
CA ILE A 46 -15.89 0.04 -4.91
C ILE A 46 -16.54 1.42 -4.82
N LEU A 47 -16.83 2.08 -5.95
CA LEU A 47 -17.48 3.39 -5.94
C LEU A 47 -18.88 3.37 -5.35
N LYS A 48 -19.63 2.26 -5.51
CA LYS A 48 -20.93 2.10 -4.85
C LYS A 48 -20.79 2.03 -3.33
N ALA A 49 -19.76 1.37 -2.82
CA ALA A 49 -19.51 1.25 -1.39
C ALA A 49 -18.84 2.50 -0.79
N VAL A 50 -17.94 3.14 -1.55
CA VAL A 50 -17.17 4.31 -1.14
C VAL A 50 -17.15 5.34 -2.28
N PRO A 51 -18.16 6.23 -2.35
CA PRO A 51 -18.35 7.18 -3.46
C PRO A 51 -17.24 8.22 -3.68
N GLY A 52 -16.26 8.32 -2.78
CA GLY A 52 -15.12 9.24 -2.88
C GLY A 52 -13.78 8.56 -3.15
N ALA A 53 -13.76 7.24 -3.37
CA ALA A 53 -12.52 6.51 -3.63
C ALA A 53 -11.93 6.91 -4.98
N THR A 54 -10.63 7.17 -5.01
CA THR A 54 -9.86 7.45 -6.24
C THR A 54 -8.70 6.50 -6.43
N HIS A 55 -8.21 5.90 -5.34
CA HIS A 55 -7.12 4.93 -5.37
C HIS A 55 -7.43 3.77 -4.42
N MET A 56 -6.75 2.65 -4.65
CA MET A 56 -6.76 1.47 -3.79
C MET A 56 -5.36 1.22 -3.26
N ALA A 57 -5.24 0.98 -1.96
CA ALA A 57 -4.04 0.42 -1.32
C ALA A 57 -4.39 -0.98 -0.80
N GLY A 58 -4.19 -2.00 -1.64
CA GLY A 58 -4.66 -3.35 -1.32
C GLY A 58 -6.18 -3.35 -1.14
N ARG A 59 -6.66 -3.70 0.07
CA ARG A 59 -8.10 -3.67 0.39
C ARG A 59 -8.63 -2.29 0.81
N LEU A 60 -7.77 -1.28 0.92
CA LEU A 60 -8.12 0.03 1.47
C LEU A 60 -8.48 1.01 0.35
N PRO A 61 -9.75 1.43 0.22
CA PRO A 61 -10.12 2.52 -0.67
C PRO A 61 -9.62 3.84 -0.07
N LEU A 62 -8.98 4.67 -0.88
CA LEU A 62 -8.46 5.98 -0.48
C LEU A 62 -9.14 7.08 -1.28
N THR A 63 -9.47 8.18 -0.60
CA THR A 63 -9.85 9.44 -1.25
C THR A 63 -8.63 10.12 -1.87
N LEU A 64 -8.84 11.12 -2.73
CA LEU A 64 -7.72 11.84 -3.35
C LEU A 64 -6.76 12.49 -2.33
N PRO A 65 -7.23 13.17 -1.26
CA PRO A 65 -6.34 13.70 -0.23
C PRO A 65 -5.55 12.60 0.48
N GLU A 66 -6.20 11.49 0.84
CA GLU A 66 -5.55 10.35 1.52
C GLU A 66 -4.49 9.69 0.63
N ALA A 67 -4.82 9.47 -0.65
CA ALA A 67 -3.90 8.91 -1.63
C ALA A 67 -2.68 9.81 -1.84
N SER A 68 -2.86 11.13 -1.85
CA SER A 68 -1.77 12.10 -1.94
C SER A 68 -0.81 12.00 -0.76
N VAL A 69 -1.35 11.90 0.46
CA VAL A 69 -0.54 11.71 1.69
C VAL A 69 0.22 10.39 1.63
N ALA A 70 -0.47 9.30 1.29
CA ALA A 70 0.14 7.98 1.20
C ALA A 70 1.24 7.92 0.13
N GLN A 71 1.01 8.46 -1.07
CA GLN A 71 2.02 8.54 -2.14
C GLN A 71 3.24 9.34 -1.71
N ALA A 72 3.05 10.50 -1.08
CA ALA A 72 4.15 11.32 -0.60
C ALA A 72 5.01 10.57 0.44
N ALA A 73 4.36 9.87 1.37
CA ALA A 73 5.04 9.07 2.39
C ALA A 73 5.78 7.86 1.78
N LEU A 74 5.15 7.13 0.85
CA LEU A 74 5.77 6.01 0.14
C LEU A 74 7.01 6.45 -0.64
N ARG A 75 6.94 7.61 -1.33
CA ARG A 75 8.10 8.17 -2.04
C ARG A 75 9.25 8.47 -1.09
N ARG A 76 8.99 9.17 0.03
CA ARG A 76 10.02 9.46 1.04
C ARG A 76 10.65 8.21 1.63
N ALA A 77 9.86 7.17 1.87
CA ALA A 77 10.36 5.89 2.38
C ALA A 77 11.25 5.17 1.34
N ASN A 78 10.94 5.30 0.06
CA ASN A 78 11.76 4.74 -1.03
C ASN A 78 13.03 5.58 -1.30
N ASP A 79 12.96 6.91 -1.18
CA ASP A 79 14.10 7.81 -1.39
C ASP A 79 15.15 7.71 -0.27
N SER A 80 14.74 7.33 0.94
CA SER A 80 15.62 7.16 2.11
C SER A 80 16.29 5.77 2.18
N PHE A 81 16.01 4.88 1.23
CA PHE A 81 16.52 3.52 1.22
C PHE A 81 17.87 3.41 0.50
N ASP A 82 18.96 3.63 1.25
CA ASP A 82 20.35 3.32 0.87
C ASP A 82 20.54 1.81 0.69
N GLY A 83 21.32 1.39 -0.32
CA GLY A 83 21.49 0.04 -0.88
C GLY A 83 22.17 -0.99 0.04
N SER A 84 21.76 -1.06 1.30
CA SER A 84 22.30 -1.98 2.30
C SER A 84 22.04 -3.46 1.96
N PRO A 85 22.88 -4.41 2.40
CA PRO A 85 22.70 -5.84 2.09
C PRO A 85 21.34 -6.43 2.54
N ARG A 86 20.72 -5.88 3.58
CA ARG A 86 19.37 -6.26 4.03
C ARG A 86 18.28 -5.87 3.02
N ALA A 87 18.41 -4.69 2.43
CA ALA A 87 17.52 -4.19 1.40
C ALA A 87 17.47 -5.10 0.16
N VAL A 88 18.63 -5.65 -0.20
CA VAL A 88 18.78 -6.62 -1.30
C VAL A 88 18.18 -7.98 -0.91
N GLN A 89 18.36 -8.42 0.34
CA GLN A 89 17.84 -9.71 0.80
C GLN A 89 16.31 -9.74 0.89
N GLU A 90 15.67 -8.64 1.31
CA GLU A 90 14.20 -8.53 1.31
C GLU A 90 13.63 -8.49 -0.11
N ARG A 91 14.33 -7.88 -1.08
CA ARG A 91 13.95 -7.94 -2.50
C ARG A 91 14.07 -9.34 -3.09
N LEU A 92 15.14 -10.07 -2.74
CA LEU A 92 15.29 -11.48 -3.13
C LEU A 92 14.15 -12.34 -2.57
N GLN A 93 13.74 -12.10 -1.33
CA GLN A 93 12.59 -12.80 -0.74
C GLN A 93 11.27 -12.44 -1.43
N ARG A 94 11.03 -11.15 -1.74
CA ARG A 94 9.84 -10.71 -2.50
C ARG A 94 9.79 -11.28 -3.91
N ALA A 95 10.93 -11.33 -4.62
CA ALA A 95 11.00 -11.90 -5.97
C ALA A 95 10.74 -13.42 -5.98
N VAL A 96 11.23 -14.14 -4.96
CA VAL A 96 10.97 -15.58 -4.79
C VAL A 96 9.50 -15.85 -4.50
N TRP A 97 8.85 -15.03 -3.68
CA TRP A 97 7.41 -15.16 -3.41
C TRP A 97 6.54 -14.78 -4.62
N GLN A 98 6.92 -13.77 -5.39
CA GLN A 98 6.22 -13.42 -6.64
C GLN A 98 6.33 -14.53 -7.69
N LYS A 99 7.50 -15.18 -7.82
CA LYS A 99 7.65 -16.37 -8.69
C LYS A 99 6.80 -17.55 -8.21
N ALA A 100 6.85 -17.84 -6.91
CA ALA A 100 6.07 -18.95 -6.34
C ALA A 100 4.55 -18.77 -6.49
N MET A 101 4.05 -17.52 -6.50
CA MET A 101 2.64 -17.23 -6.74
C MET A 101 2.26 -17.23 -8.23
N ALA A 102 3.19 -16.93 -9.13
CA ALA A 102 2.98 -16.97 -10.57
C ALA A 102 3.04 -18.39 -11.16
N GLU A 103 3.82 -19.30 -10.56
CA GLU A 103 3.95 -20.70 -10.99
C GLU A 103 2.86 -21.62 -10.39
N GLY A 104 1.95 -21.08 -9.56
CA GLY A 104 0.90 -21.81 -8.85
C GLY A 104 -0.50 -21.67 -9.43
N THR A 105 -0.65 -21.36 -10.72
CA THR A 105 -1.93 -21.42 -11.44
C THR A 105 -1.76 -22.33 -12.65
N ASP A 106 -2.60 -23.37 -12.71
CA ASP A 106 -2.70 -24.45 -13.70
C ASP A 106 -2.44 -24.04 -15.17
#